data_AF-A0A9D3SZT4-F1
#
_entry.id   AF-A0A9D3SZT4-F1
#
_cell.length_a   1.000
_cell.length_b   1.000
_cell.length_c   1.000
_cell.angle_alpha   90.00
_cell.angle_beta   90.00
_cell.angle_gamma   90.00
#
_symmetry.space_group_name_H-M   'P 1'
#
loop_
_entity.id
_entity.type
_entity.pdbx_description
1 polymer ?
#
loop_
_entity_poly.entity_id
_entity_poly.type
_entity_poly.pdbx_seq_one_letter_code
_entity_poly.pdbx_strand_id
1 'polypeptide(L)'
;MMSWRKISFILFLCSFAPVKLNDPCKLEGEPETITLGYKGLTEKHHLIWKHNGKTIFERRKGKIKPGQESDISTDGSLKLKNLKISQEGDYKGEVFDEDGKSITITTKRVCVAERLSMPQVVFDCNKSIVKCTVKKSTNITIEWKINDKIQSGQDKEEIQFDPKKIKSSDVYSCTVKNRASKATTNEATTCTGTTPEGKANIPEKLFGLDFWLMVGILAAGGSLLLTLVTVLMICVCRRRRQGEKRLRDEEELRLANLTQQHPPAHHGHPAHPKGHPGHYAHPHSVGQGQGNAPALPKPRAQSRPRPPQPPMEDDEPPPRPQPRKKAPRPQRN
;
A
#
# COMPACT_ATOMS: atom_id res chain seq x y z
N MET A 1 60.52 30.85 -61.90
CA MET A 1 59.33 31.45 -61.23
C MET A 1 58.65 30.36 -60.40
N MET A 2 57.82 30.73 -59.39
CA MET A 2 57.00 29.81 -58.56
C MET A 2 57.81 28.66 -57.90
N SER A 3 58.22 28.68 -56.64
CA SER A 3 57.53 29.17 -55.43
C SER A 3 56.12 28.61 -55.26
N TRP A 4 56.02 27.50 -54.51
CA TRP A 4 54.80 27.19 -53.77
C TRP A 4 55.15 26.69 -52.36
N ARG A 5 54.43 27.22 -51.37
CA ARG A 5 54.63 26.91 -49.95
C ARG A 5 54.08 25.52 -49.65
N LYS A 6 54.88 24.64 -49.04
CA LYS A 6 54.35 23.44 -48.37
C LYS A 6 53.62 23.89 -47.11
N ILE A 7 52.31 24.15 -47.24
CA ILE A 7 51.44 24.50 -46.10
C ILE A 7 51.28 23.25 -45.25
N SER A 8 52.02 23.20 -44.14
CA SER A 8 51.90 22.12 -43.15
C SER A 8 50.59 22.31 -42.38
N PHE A 9 49.52 21.67 -42.84
CA PHE A 9 48.30 21.53 -42.07
C PHE A 9 48.56 20.60 -40.89
N ILE A 10 49.05 21.17 -39.79
CA ILE A 10 49.05 20.54 -38.48
C ILE A 10 47.58 20.42 -38.07
N LEU A 11 46.97 19.29 -38.42
CA LEU A 11 45.69 18.85 -37.86
C LEU A 11 45.91 18.63 -36.37
N PHE A 12 45.64 19.69 -35.60
CA PHE A 12 45.65 19.65 -34.14
C PHE A 12 44.43 18.87 -33.69
N LEU A 13 44.53 17.54 -33.79
CA LEU A 13 43.60 16.59 -33.21
C LEU A 13 43.63 16.81 -31.69
N CYS A 14 42.73 17.67 -31.22
CA CYS A 14 42.40 17.75 -29.81
C CYS A 14 41.91 16.37 -29.39
N SER A 15 42.81 15.60 -28.81
CA SER A 15 42.51 14.34 -28.12
C SER A 15 41.60 14.64 -26.95
N PHE A 16 40.29 14.72 -27.23
CA PHE A 16 39.23 14.52 -26.25
C PHE A 16 39.31 13.06 -25.78
N ALA A 17 40.34 12.77 -25.00
CA ALA A 17 40.38 11.58 -24.17
C ALA A 17 39.08 11.59 -23.35
N PRO A 18 38.23 10.55 -23.46
CA PRO A 18 36.98 10.54 -22.72
C PRO A 18 37.30 10.64 -21.24
N VAL A 19 36.78 11.70 -20.60
CA VAL A 19 36.98 11.94 -19.16
C VAL A 19 36.47 10.72 -18.43
N LYS A 20 37.38 9.97 -17.80
CA LYS A 20 37.06 8.69 -17.13
C LYS A 20 36.16 8.96 -15.93
N LEU A 21 34.85 8.91 -16.15
CA LEU A 21 33.81 9.02 -15.13
C LEU A 21 33.70 7.71 -14.32
N ASN A 22 34.83 7.25 -13.80
CA ASN A 22 34.97 6.00 -13.05
C ASN A 22 34.81 6.20 -11.53
N ASP A 23 34.87 7.44 -11.05
CA ASP A 23 34.53 7.77 -9.67
C ASP A 23 33.00 7.68 -9.48
N PRO A 24 32.49 6.87 -8.53
CA PRO A 24 31.06 6.82 -8.23
C PRO A 24 30.60 8.14 -7.63
N CYS A 25 29.41 8.59 -8.03
CA CYS A 25 28.85 9.87 -7.60
C CYS A 25 28.60 9.90 -6.08
N LYS A 26 28.77 11.08 -5.48
CA LYS A 26 28.50 11.31 -4.05
C LYS A 26 27.04 11.64 -3.80
N LEU A 27 26.58 11.38 -2.58
CA LEU A 27 25.22 11.76 -2.18
C LEU A 27 25.19 13.21 -1.70
N GLU A 28 24.08 13.90 -1.96
CA GLU A 28 23.85 15.23 -1.42
C GLU A 28 23.95 15.20 0.13
N GLY A 29 24.65 16.19 0.68
CA GLY A 29 25.01 16.28 2.10
C GLY A 29 26.38 15.66 2.46
N GLU A 30 26.97 14.82 1.61
CA GLU A 30 28.26 14.19 1.92
C GLU A 30 29.45 15.16 1.75
N PRO A 31 30.57 14.93 2.47
CA PRO A 31 31.81 15.64 2.24
C PRO A 31 32.66 14.99 1.14
N GLU A 32 33.39 15.82 0.39
CA GLU A 32 34.44 15.41 -0.54
C GLU A 32 35.66 16.32 -0.40
N THR A 33 36.85 15.80 -0.70
CA THR A 33 38.09 16.60 -0.79
C THR A 33 38.75 16.34 -2.14
N ILE A 34 39.03 17.40 -2.89
CA ILE A 34 39.70 17.33 -4.18
C ILE A 34 41.19 17.55 -3.96
N THR A 35 41.98 16.50 -4.18
CA THR A 35 43.42 16.51 -3.91
C THR A 35 44.17 17.44 -4.87
N LEU A 36 44.96 18.37 -4.32
CA LEU A 36 45.79 19.28 -5.13
C LEU A 36 46.92 18.53 -5.85
N GLY A 37 47.48 17.49 -5.21
CA GLY A 37 48.57 16.67 -5.75
C GLY A 37 49.95 17.31 -5.67
N TYR A 38 50.05 18.59 -5.29
CA TYR A 38 51.32 19.31 -5.14
C TYR A 38 51.92 19.10 -3.73
N LYS A 39 53.26 19.00 -3.66
CA LYS A 39 54.02 18.92 -2.39
C LYS A 39 54.85 20.19 -2.23
N GLY A 40 54.91 20.73 -1.01
CA GLY A 40 55.70 21.94 -0.71
C GLY A 40 54.95 23.26 -0.97
N LEU A 41 53.61 23.26 -0.93
CA LEU A 41 52.82 24.48 -0.96
C LEU A 41 53.15 25.38 0.25
N THR A 42 53.20 26.68 0.03
CA THR A 42 53.50 27.72 1.06
C THR A 42 52.78 29.03 0.73
N GLU A 43 52.73 29.98 1.67
CA GLU A 43 52.08 31.30 1.49
C GLU A 43 52.68 32.21 0.41
N LYS A 44 53.88 31.87 -0.08
CA LYS A 44 54.54 32.51 -1.24
C LYS A 44 53.84 32.17 -2.56
N HIS A 45 53.32 30.95 -2.67
CA HIS A 45 52.66 30.45 -3.87
C HIS A 45 51.32 31.13 -4.12
N HIS A 46 50.90 31.15 -5.39
CA HIS A 46 49.56 31.56 -5.80
C HIS A 46 48.73 30.30 -6.06
N LEU A 47 47.77 30.01 -5.17
CA LEU A 47 46.83 28.89 -5.31
C LEU A 47 45.48 29.42 -5.80
N ILE A 48 44.93 28.81 -6.84
CA ILE A 48 43.60 29.11 -7.37
C ILE A 48 42.80 27.81 -7.46
N TRP A 49 41.54 27.82 -6.99
CA TRP A 49 40.55 26.79 -7.28
C TRP A 49 39.37 27.37 -8.06
N LYS A 50 39.01 26.70 -9.15
CA LYS A 50 37.89 27.03 -10.04
C LYS A 50 36.86 25.90 -10.06
N HIS A 51 35.59 26.25 -10.16
CA HIS A 51 34.46 25.34 -10.44
C HIS A 51 33.76 25.83 -11.70
N ASN A 52 33.61 24.95 -12.71
CA ASN A 52 33.05 25.27 -14.03
C ASN A 52 33.67 26.55 -14.63
N GLY A 53 35.01 26.69 -14.50
CA GLY A 53 35.80 27.83 -14.95
C GLY A 53 35.83 29.06 -14.03
N LYS A 54 34.83 29.24 -13.14
CA LYS A 54 34.75 30.37 -12.21
C LYS A 54 35.64 30.16 -10.98
N THR A 55 36.47 31.13 -10.62
CA THR A 55 37.25 31.11 -9.38
C THR A 55 36.32 31.10 -8.16
N ILE A 56 36.51 30.12 -7.28
CA ILE A 56 35.76 29.94 -6.03
C ILE A 56 36.63 30.14 -4.79
N PHE A 57 37.93 29.88 -4.89
CA PHE A 57 38.94 30.20 -3.89
C PHE A 57 40.20 30.69 -4.61
N GLU A 58 40.83 31.74 -4.09
CA GLU A 58 42.15 32.20 -4.56
C GLU A 58 42.95 32.76 -3.40
N ARG A 59 44.18 32.26 -3.22
CA ARG A 59 45.15 32.71 -2.23
C ARG A 59 46.44 33.15 -2.92
N ARG A 60 46.83 34.41 -2.72
CA ARG A 60 48.04 35.01 -3.31
C ARG A 60 48.75 35.89 -2.31
N LYS A 61 50.04 35.64 -2.03
CA LYS A 61 50.86 36.38 -1.05
C LYS A 61 50.15 36.50 0.32
N GLY A 62 49.67 35.37 0.84
CA GLY A 62 48.91 35.26 2.10
C GLY A 62 47.51 35.90 2.12
N LYS A 63 47.01 36.47 1.02
CA LYS A 63 45.68 37.10 0.94
C LYS A 63 44.71 36.18 0.21
N ILE A 64 43.55 35.90 0.83
CA ILE A 64 42.51 35.01 0.28
C ILE A 64 41.31 35.83 -0.18
N LYS A 65 41.02 35.85 -1.49
CA LYS A 65 39.81 36.43 -2.10
C LYS A 65 39.61 35.85 -3.51
N PRO A 66 38.49 35.16 -3.83
CA PRO A 66 37.41 34.70 -2.94
C PRO A 66 37.82 33.50 -2.07
N GLY A 67 36.87 32.98 -1.28
CA GLY A 67 37.04 31.80 -0.42
C GLY A 67 37.57 32.12 0.98
N GLN A 68 37.77 31.08 1.80
CA GLN A 68 38.34 31.16 3.15
C GLN A 68 39.36 30.04 3.36
N GLU A 69 40.35 30.22 4.25
CA GLU A 69 41.34 29.19 4.58
C GLU A 69 40.69 27.88 5.09
N SER A 70 39.50 27.97 5.69
CA SER A 70 38.71 26.81 6.13
C SER A 70 38.30 25.87 5.00
N ASP A 71 38.33 26.36 3.76
CA ASP A 71 37.80 25.69 2.57
C ASP A 71 38.89 24.87 1.85
N ILE A 72 40.13 24.93 2.33
CA ILE A 72 41.26 24.09 1.88
C ILE A 72 41.87 23.28 3.04
N SER A 73 42.62 22.23 2.70
CA SER A 73 43.56 21.52 3.57
C SER A 73 44.92 22.24 3.61
N THR A 74 45.78 21.83 4.55
CA THR A 74 47.14 22.37 4.72
C THR A 74 48.08 22.11 3.53
N ASP A 75 47.73 21.15 2.67
CA ASP A 75 48.37 20.87 1.38
C ASP A 75 47.75 21.67 0.21
N GLY A 76 46.72 22.49 0.45
CA GLY A 76 45.95 23.23 -0.54
C GLY A 76 44.82 22.46 -1.22
N SER A 77 44.54 21.21 -0.84
CA SER A 77 43.43 20.42 -1.38
C SER A 77 42.06 21.01 -1.01
N LEU A 78 41.12 21.12 -1.95
CA LEU A 78 39.82 21.77 -1.75
C LEU A 78 38.84 20.91 -0.95
N LYS A 79 38.19 21.47 0.08
CA LYS A 79 37.21 20.80 0.95
C LYS A 79 35.77 21.20 0.62
N LEU A 80 35.00 20.26 0.08
CA LEU A 80 33.55 20.39 -0.10
C LEU A 80 32.86 19.70 1.08
N LYS A 81 32.38 20.45 2.07
CA LYS A 81 31.95 19.91 3.39
C LYS A 81 30.52 19.35 3.42
N ASN A 82 29.67 19.82 2.50
CA ASN A 82 28.25 19.51 2.40
C ASN A 82 27.90 19.71 0.91
N LEU A 83 28.10 18.67 0.11
CA LEU A 83 27.87 18.71 -1.33
C LEU A 83 26.40 18.98 -1.63
N LYS A 84 26.15 19.90 -2.56
CA LYS A 84 24.85 20.18 -3.18
C LYS A 84 24.83 19.72 -4.62
N ILE A 85 23.66 19.38 -5.17
CA ILE A 85 23.53 19.01 -6.59
C ILE A 85 24.04 20.15 -7.51
N SER A 86 23.86 21.41 -7.11
CA SER A 86 24.40 22.58 -7.83
C SER A 86 25.93 22.73 -7.80
N GLN A 87 26.65 21.81 -7.16
CA GLN A 87 28.11 21.74 -7.12
C GLN A 87 28.68 20.61 -8.00
N GLU A 88 27.84 19.84 -8.70
CA GLU A 88 28.31 18.97 -9.80
C GLU A 88 29.05 19.80 -10.86
N GLY A 89 30.08 19.21 -11.47
CA GLY A 89 30.86 19.83 -12.55
C GLY A 89 32.37 19.69 -12.39
N ASP A 90 33.10 20.46 -13.19
CA ASP A 90 34.55 20.36 -13.33
C ASP A 90 35.26 21.34 -12.40
N TYR A 91 36.08 20.79 -11.51
CA TYR A 91 36.96 21.53 -10.62
C TYR A 91 38.39 21.53 -11.14
N LYS A 92 39.04 22.69 -11.09
CA LYS A 92 40.45 22.88 -11.47
C LYS A 92 41.21 23.56 -10.34
N GLY A 93 42.28 22.93 -9.87
CA GLY A 93 43.27 23.54 -8.97
C GLY A 93 44.50 23.96 -9.76
N GLU A 94 45.01 25.15 -9.51
CA GLU A 94 46.17 25.73 -10.22
C GLU A 94 47.13 26.34 -9.19
N VAL A 95 48.43 26.03 -9.30
CA VAL A 95 49.50 26.55 -8.44
C VAL A 95 50.53 27.25 -9.30
N PHE A 96 50.88 28.49 -8.94
CA PHE A 96 51.93 29.29 -9.58
C PHE A 96 53.00 29.70 -8.56
N ASP A 97 54.24 29.90 -9.04
CA ASP A 97 55.35 30.47 -8.28
C ASP A 97 55.22 31.99 -8.07
N GLU A 98 56.20 32.61 -7.40
CA GLU A 98 56.21 34.05 -7.13
C GLU A 98 56.30 34.90 -8.41
N ASP A 99 56.88 34.35 -9.48
CA ASP A 99 56.99 34.97 -10.82
C ASP A 99 55.71 34.77 -11.66
N GLY A 100 54.77 33.93 -11.22
CA GLY A 100 53.49 33.69 -11.88
C GLY A 100 53.50 32.58 -12.94
N LYS A 101 54.55 31.75 -12.99
CA LYS A 101 54.63 30.57 -13.84
C LYS A 101 53.91 29.38 -13.19
N SER A 102 53.16 28.63 -13.99
CA SER A 102 52.38 27.47 -13.53
C SER A 102 53.30 26.31 -13.13
N ILE A 103 53.20 25.88 -11.86
CA ILE A 103 53.92 24.72 -11.30
C ILE A 103 53.07 23.44 -11.42
N THR A 104 51.76 23.55 -11.15
CA THR A 104 50.88 22.37 -11.08
C THR A 104 49.45 22.76 -11.46
N ILE A 105 48.81 21.88 -12.23
CA ILE A 105 47.39 21.93 -12.55
C ILE A 105 46.79 20.56 -12.21
N THR A 106 45.72 20.54 -11.43
CA THR A 106 44.91 19.35 -11.18
C THR A 106 43.47 19.58 -11.65
N THR A 107 42.80 18.51 -12.09
CA THR A 107 41.40 18.56 -12.55
C THR A 107 40.62 17.36 -12.04
N LYS A 108 39.45 17.60 -11.45
CA LYS A 108 38.50 16.53 -11.09
C LYS A 108 37.08 16.95 -11.45
N ARG A 109 36.31 16.04 -12.05
CA ARG A 109 34.86 16.20 -12.15
C ARG A 109 34.20 15.63 -10.90
N VAL A 110 33.46 16.46 -10.17
CA VAL A 110 32.63 16.04 -9.04
C VAL A 110 31.24 15.71 -9.57
N CYS A 111 30.68 14.59 -9.14
CA CYS A 111 29.33 14.15 -9.47
C CYS A 111 28.50 14.02 -8.18
N VAL A 112 27.29 14.61 -8.17
CA VAL A 112 26.44 14.66 -6.97
C VAL A 112 25.02 14.22 -7.33
N ALA A 113 24.46 13.30 -6.55
CA ALA A 113 23.10 12.82 -6.74
C ALA A 113 22.27 12.86 -5.44
N GLU A 114 20.96 12.98 -5.58
CA GLU A 114 20.03 12.93 -4.45
C GLU A 114 19.97 11.52 -3.82
N ARG A 115 19.69 11.46 -2.52
CA ARG A 115 19.41 10.20 -1.82
C ARG A 115 17.95 9.82 -2.03
N LEU A 116 17.70 8.79 -2.84
CA LEU A 116 16.33 8.36 -3.18
C LEU A 116 15.56 7.87 -1.95
N SER A 117 14.30 8.29 -1.84
CA SER A 117 13.33 7.75 -0.88
C SER A 117 12.82 6.38 -1.32
N MET A 118 12.44 5.52 -0.37
CA MET A 118 11.70 4.29 -0.68
C MET A 118 10.44 4.58 -1.53
N PRO A 119 10.31 3.96 -2.72
CA PRO A 119 9.11 4.10 -3.54
C PRO A 119 7.91 3.33 -2.95
N GLN A 120 6.74 3.45 -3.59
CA GLN A 120 5.52 2.71 -3.28
C GLN A 120 4.93 2.08 -4.55
N VAL A 121 4.50 0.82 -4.48
CA VAL A 121 3.69 0.19 -5.53
C VAL A 121 2.23 0.57 -5.32
N VAL A 122 1.58 1.09 -6.36
CA VAL A 122 0.16 1.49 -6.36
C VAL A 122 -0.54 0.80 -7.53
N PHE A 123 -1.72 0.21 -7.29
CA PHE A 123 -2.49 -0.50 -8.31
C PHE A 123 -3.75 0.29 -8.71
N ASP A 124 -3.94 0.50 -10.01
CA ASP A 124 -5.24 0.86 -10.59
C ASP A 124 -5.88 -0.41 -11.18
N CYS A 125 -6.67 -1.08 -10.35
CA CYS A 125 -7.33 -2.34 -10.69
C CYS A 125 -8.28 -2.18 -11.90
N ASN A 126 -8.92 -1.02 -12.04
CA ASN A 126 -9.89 -0.74 -13.11
C ASN A 126 -9.21 -0.63 -14.48
N LYS A 127 -7.97 -0.12 -14.52
CA LYS A 127 -7.18 0.02 -15.77
C LYS A 127 -6.15 -1.11 -15.97
N SER A 128 -5.99 -2.00 -14.98
CA SER A 128 -4.90 -3.00 -14.92
C SER A 128 -3.50 -2.36 -15.05
N ILE A 129 -3.31 -1.23 -14.36
CA ILE A 129 -2.03 -0.50 -14.31
C ILE A 129 -1.42 -0.66 -12.91
N VAL A 130 -0.10 -0.85 -12.85
CA VAL A 130 0.69 -0.84 -11.62
C VAL A 130 1.75 0.26 -11.73
N LYS A 131 1.80 1.15 -10.76
CA LYS A 131 2.62 2.36 -10.73
C LYS A 131 3.65 2.29 -9.60
N CYS A 132 4.91 2.58 -9.90
CA CYS A 132 5.97 2.79 -8.92
C CYS A 132 6.06 4.27 -8.60
N THR A 133 5.36 4.70 -7.55
CA THR A 133 5.34 6.11 -7.13
C THR A 133 6.55 6.40 -6.25
N VAL A 134 7.34 7.40 -6.62
CA VAL A 134 8.47 7.90 -5.80
C VAL A 134 8.26 9.39 -5.50
N LYS A 135 8.77 9.88 -4.36
CA LYS A 135 8.83 11.32 -4.10
C LYS A 135 9.70 11.97 -5.19
N LYS A 136 9.23 13.10 -5.74
CA LYS A 136 9.83 13.84 -6.87
C LYS A 136 11.37 13.72 -6.89
N SER A 137 11.87 12.88 -7.79
CA SER A 137 13.30 12.62 -8.05
C SER A 137 13.54 12.79 -9.55
N THR A 138 14.77 13.05 -9.98
CA THR A 138 15.12 13.19 -11.40
C THR A 138 16.25 12.25 -11.81
N ASN A 139 16.33 11.92 -13.11
CA ASN A 139 17.38 11.05 -13.66
C ASN A 139 17.48 9.68 -12.95
N ILE A 140 16.32 9.10 -12.63
CA ILE A 140 16.21 7.76 -12.05
C ILE A 140 16.02 6.70 -13.14
N THR A 141 16.55 5.50 -12.90
CA THR A 141 16.20 4.27 -13.61
C THR A 141 15.28 3.45 -12.72
N ILE A 142 14.25 2.83 -13.30
CA ILE A 142 13.30 1.97 -12.58
C ILE A 142 13.54 0.52 -13.00
N GLU A 143 13.52 -0.39 -12.03
CA GLU A 143 13.69 -1.83 -12.23
C GLU A 143 12.57 -2.56 -11.50
N TRP A 144 11.70 -3.21 -12.26
CA TRP A 144 10.57 -3.96 -11.73
C TRP A 144 10.90 -5.44 -11.52
N LYS A 145 10.37 -6.01 -10.44
CA LYS A 145 10.54 -7.39 -10.03
C LYS A 145 9.16 -7.98 -9.69
N ILE A 146 8.79 -9.11 -10.30
CA ILE A 146 7.51 -9.80 -10.09
C ILE A 146 7.81 -11.26 -9.77
N ASN A 147 7.35 -11.76 -8.63
CA ASN A 147 7.66 -13.13 -8.15
C ASN A 147 9.16 -13.44 -8.27
N ASP A 148 9.97 -12.57 -7.67
CA ASP A 148 11.44 -12.51 -7.73
C ASP A 148 12.11 -12.30 -9.10
N LYS A 149 11.37 -12.29 -10.21
CA LYS A 149 11.92 -12.15 -11.56
C LYS A 149 11.96 -10.70 -12.01
N ILE A 150 13.14 -10.22 -12.39
CA ILE A 150 13.34 -8.89 -12.98
C ILE A 150 12.64 -8.82 -14.35
N GLN A 151 11.92 -7.74 -14.61
CA GLN A 151 11.23 -7.50 -15.87
C GLN A 151 12.15 -6.68 -16.81
N SER A 152 12.91 -7.37 -17.65
CA SER A 152 13.82 -6.75 -18.61
C SER A 152 13.08 -5.87 -19.63
N GLY A 153 13.61 -4.67 -19.90
CA GLY A 153 13.00 -3.71 -20.84
C GLY A 153 11.82 -2.92 -20.27
N GLN A 154 11.65 -2.93 -18.94
CA GLN A 154 10.54 -2.28 -18.25
C GLN A 154 11.05 -1.23 -17.25
N ASP A 155 11.41 -0.06 -17.78
CA ASP A 155 12.05 1.07 -17.10
C ASP A 155 11.07 2.22 -16.72
N LYS A 156 9.78 2.04 -17.02
CA LYS A 156 8.74 3.04 -16.83
C LYS A 156 8.21 3.10 -15.40
N GLU A 157 7.77 4.30 -15.00
CA GLU A 157 7.07 4.56 -13.74
C GLU A 157 5.74 3.80 -13.64
N GLU A 158 5.10 3.54 -14.79
CA GLU A 158 3.84 2.80 -14.90
C GLU A 158 4.00 1.61 -15.84
N ILE A 159 3.53 0.45 -15.37
CA ILE A 159 3.30 -0.73 -16.20
C ILE A 159 1.80 -0.89 -16.40
N GLN A 160 1.36 -0.94 -17.65
CA GLN A 160 0.08 -1.55 -17.99
C GLN A 160 0.29 -3.05 -18.22
N PHE A 161 -0.47 -3.89 -17.52
CA PHE A 161 -0.49 -5.33 -17.75
C PHE A 161 -1.73 -5.73 -18.56
N ASP A 162 -1.62 -6.86 -19.26
CA ASP A 162 -2.79 -7.59 -19.75
C ASP A 162 -3.60 -8.09 -18.55
N PRO A 163 -4.91 -7.74 -18.43
CA PRO A 163 -5.75 -8.18 -17.32
C PRO A 163 -5.77 -9.71 -17.11
N LYS A 164 -5.48 -10.49 -18.16
CA LYS A 164 -5.42 -11.97 -18.12
C LYS A 164 -4.11 -12.52 -17.54
N LYS A 165 -3.11 -11.66 -17.29
CA LYS A 165 -1.77 -12.06 -16.82
C LYS A 165 -1.50 -11.69 -15.36
N ILE A 166 -2.23 -10.72 -14.80
CA ILE A 166 -2.15 -10.37 -13.38
C ILE A 166 -2.79 -11.49 -12.55
N LYS A 167 -2.06 -12.09 -11.60
CA LYS A 167 -2.62 -13.02 -10.61
C LYS A 167 -2.74 -12.35 -9.25
N SER A 168 -3.75 -12.76 -8.48
CA SER A 168 -3.91 -12.35 -7.07
C SER A 168 -2.76 -12.81 -6.17
N SER A 169 -2.01 -13.83 -6.59
CA SER A 169 -0.81 -14.35 -5.92
C SER A 169 0.48 -13.60 -6.25
N ASP A 170 0.48 -12.70 -7.24
CA ASP A 170 1.72 -12.10 -7.73
C ASP A 170 2.22 -11.02 -6.76
N VAL A 171 3.51 -11.10 -6.44
CA VAL A 171 4.21 -10.17 -5.55
C VAL A 171 5.05 -9.22 -6.39
N TYR A 172 4.78 -7.92 -6.27
CA TYR A 172 5.43 -6.84 -7.01
C TYR A 172 6.40 -6.10 -6.10
N SER A 173 7.59 -5.82 -6.62
CA SER A 173 8.47 -4.80 -6.06
C SER A 173 9.11 -3.95 -7.16
N CYS A 174 9.39 -2.70 -6.84
CA CYS A 174 10.05 -1.75 -7.73
C CYS A 174 11.33 -1.24 -7.07
N THR A 175 12.42 -1.18 -7.81
CA THR A 175 13.67 -0.54 -7.38
C THR A 175 13.91 0.71 -8.21
N VAL A 176 13.97 1.88 -7.55
CA VAL A 176 14.48 3.11 -8.15
C VAL A 176 15.99 3.20 -7.92
N LYS A 177 16.74 3.62 -8.94
CA LYS A 177 18.20 3.75 -8.92
C LYS A 177 18.60 5.11 -9.50
N ASN A 178 19.62 5.75 -8.95
CA ASN A 178 20.32 6.85 -9.61
C ASN A 178 21.84 6.63 -9.51
N ARG A 179 22.65 7.63 -9.88
CA ARG A 179 24.12 7.48 -9.99
C ARG A 179 24.85 7.21 -8.66
N ALA A 180 24.17 7.34 -7.51
CA ALA A 180 24.77 7.17 -6.17
C ALA A 180 23.91 6.37 -5.17
N SER A 181 22.60 6.25 -5.38
CA SER A 181 21.69 5.52 -4.47
C SER A 181 20.72 4.61 -5.19
N LYS A 182 20.19 3.64 -4.44
CA LYS A 182 19.09 2.75 -4.83
C LYS A 182 18.11 2.65 -3.67
N ALA A 183 16.82 2.54 -3.98
CA ALA A 183 15.78 2.26 -3.01
C ALA A 183 14.73 1.31 -3.61
N THR A 184 14.32 0.30 -2.85
CA THR A 184 13.37 -0.74 -3.29
C THR A 184 12.11 -0.64 -2.46
N THR A 185 10.93 -0.84 -3.07
CA THR A 185 9.67 -0.93 -2.32
C THR A 185 9.69 -2.13 -1.37
N ASN A 186 8.87 -2.08 -0.32
CA ASN A 186 8.38 -3.31 0.27
C ASN A 186 7.62 -4.14 -0.79
N GLU A 187 7.54 -5.45 -0.58
CA GLU A 187 6.74 -6.34 -1.41
C GLU A 187 5.25 -6.02 -1.30
N ALA A 188 4.57 -5.92 -2.45
CA ALA A 188 3.16 -5.55 -2.54
C ALA A 188 2.37 -6.56 -3.38
N THR A 189 1.26 -7.05 -2.84
CA THR A 189 0.37 -8.01 -3.49
C THR A 189 -0.71 -7.33 -4.32
N THR A 190 -1.12 -7.97 -5.42
CA THR A 190 -2.22 -7.58 -6.32
C THR A 190 -3.55 -7.21 -5.64
N CYS A 191 -4.31 -6.34 -6.31
CA CYS A 191 -5.76 -6.15 -6.16
C CYS A 191 -6.55 -7.40 -5.74
N THR A 192 -7.09 -7.42 -4.52
CA THR A 192 -7.94 -8.49 -4.00
C THR A 192 -9.38 -8.40 -4.53
N GLY A 193 -9.59 -8.84 -5.78
CA GLY A 193 -10.91 -9.29 -6.24
C GLY A 193 -11.94 -8.21 -6.60
N THR A 194 -11.59 -7.28 -7.50
CA THR A 194 -12.58 -6.55 -8.31
C THR A 194 -12.55 -7.08 -9.75
N THR A 195 -13.59 -7.82 -10.11
CA THR A 195 -13.82 -8.35 -11.46
C THR A 195 -14.22 -7.21 -12.41
N PRO A 196 -13.79 -7.19 -13.69
CA PRO A 196 -14.02 -6.09 -14.61
C PRO A 196 -15.42 -6.12 -15.27
N GLU A 197 -16.47 -6.23 -14.46
CA GLU A 197 -17.85 -5.89 -14.84
C GLU A 197 -18.52 -5.11 -13.70
N GLY A 198 -19.49 -4.25 -14.05
CA GLY A 198 -20.13 -3.30 -13.13
C GLY A 198 -21.09 -3.92 -12.10
N LYS A 199 -20.60 -4.83 -11.25
CA LYS A 199 -21.30 -5.34 -10.07
C LYS A 199 -20.37 -5.27 -8.87
N ALA A 200 -20.79 -4.56 -7.82
CA ALA A 200 -20.05 -4.58 -6.57
C ALA A 200 -20.07 -6.00 -5.99
N ASN A 201 -18.88 -6.58 -5.76
CA ASN A 201 -18.73 -7.83 -5.02
C ASN A 201 -19.11 -7.58 -3.56
N ILE A 202 -20.41 -7.69 -3.26
CA ILE A 202 -20.93 -7.81 -1.89
C ILE A 202 -20.17 -8.98 -1.26
N PRO A 203 -19.51 -8.83 -0.09
CA PRO A 203 -18.60 -9.83 0.41
C PRO A 203 -19.34 -11.15 0.68
N GLU A 204 -18.97 -12.21 -0.03
CA GLU A 204 -19.60 -13.55 -0.01
C GLU A 204 -19.58 -14.25 1.36
N LYS A 205 -19.00 -13.64 2.39
CA LYS A 205 -18.90 -14.17 3.75
C LYS A 205 -19.33 -13.17 4.81
N LEU A 206 -20.63 -12.85 4.83
CA LEU A 206 -21.25 -12.30 6.04
C LEU A 206 -21.41 -13.45 7.06
N PHE A 207 -20.72 -13.35 8.20
CA PHE A 207 -20.71 -14.38 9.27
C PHE A 207 -20.16 -15.78 8.88
N GLY A 208 -19.38 -15.88 7.80
CA GLY A 208 -18.60 -17.10 7.49
C GLY A 208 -19.38 -18.29 6.94
N LEU A 209 -20.69 -18.15 6.74
CA LEU A 209 -21.53 -19.09 6.01
C LEU A 209 -21.71 -18.64 4.56
N ASP A 210 -21.97 -19.59 3.66
CA ASP A 210 -22.16 -19.34 2.23
C ASP A 210 -23.42 -18.49 1.97
N PHE A 211 -23.33 -17.52 1.05
CA PHE A 211 -24.48 -16.71 0.63
C PHE A 211 -25.62 -17.58 0.07
N TRP A 212 -25.32 -18.65 -0.67
CA TRP A 212 -26.33 -19.59 -1.16
C TRP A 212 -26.96 -20.43 -0.05
N LEU A 213 -26.23 -20.73 1.03
CA LEU A 213 -26.83 -21.36 2.22
C LEU A 213 -27.77 -20.38 2.94
N MET A 214 -27.40 -19.10 3.04
CA MET A 214 -28.29 -18.07 3.61
C MET A 214 -29.56 -17.88 2.77
N VAL A 215 -29.45 -17.84 1.44
CA VAL A 215 -30.61 -17.81 0.53
C VAL A 215 -31.46 -19.08 0.65
N GLY A 216 -30.83 -20.26 0.75
CA GLY A 216 -31.53 -21.53 0.98
C GLY A 216 -32.29 -21.59 2.30
N ILE A 217 -31.69 -21.09 3.39
CA ILE A 217 -32.33 -21.00 4.72
C ILE A 217 -33.53 -20.03 4.68
N LEU A 218 -33.41 -18.89 3.99
CA LEU A 218 -34.51 -17.94 3.83
C LEU A 218 -35.66 -18.51 3.00
N ALA A 219 -35.35 -19.19 1.89
CA ALA A 219 -36.34 -19.84 1.02
C ALA A 219 -37.07 -21.00 1.73
N ALA A 220 -36.35 -21.85 2.48
CA ALA A 220 -36.94 -22.96 3.21
C ALA A 220 -37.70 -22.50 4.48
N GLY A 221 -37.10 -21.58 5.26
CA GLY A 221 -37.64 -21.11 6.54
C GLY A 221 -38.95 -20.33 6.41
N GLY A 222 -39.10 -19.54 5.35
CA GLY A 222 -40.34 -18.80 5.08
C GLY A 222 -41.53 -19.72 4.83
N SER A 223 -41.32 -20.89 4.22
CA SER A 223 -42.38 -21.84 3.86
C SER A 223 -43.10 -22.42 5.07
N LEU A 224 -42.37 -22.80 6.13
CA LEU A 224 -42.98 -23.34 7.35
C LEU A 224 -43.83 -22.29 8.10
N LEU A 225 -43.39 -21.03 8.11
CA LEU A 225 -44.16 -19.94 8.72
C LEU A 225 -45.41 -19.60 7.89
N LEU A 226 -45.28 -19.49 6.56
CA LEU A 226 -46.39 -19.21 5.65
C LEU A 226 -47.46 -20.31 5.66
N THR A 227 -47.06 -21.59 5.66
CA THR A 227 -48.00 -22.71 5.74
C THR A 227 -48.74 -22.73 7.07
N LEU A 228 -48.04 -22.51 8.20
CA LEU A 228 -48.66 -22.46 9.52
C LEU A 228 -49.65 -21.28 9.66
N VAL A 229 -49.28 -20.09 9.17
CA VAL A 229 -50.19 -18.93 9.09
C VAL A 229 -51.39 -19.20 8.18
N THR A 230 -51.19 -19.86 7.03
CA THR A 230 -52.27 -20.22 6.10
C THR A 230 -53.26 -21.20 6.75
N VAL A 231 -52.76 -22.22 7.46
CA VAL A 231 -53.59 -23.17 8.22
C VAL A 231 -54.38 -22.45 9.32
N LEU A 232 -53.75 -21.54 10.07
CA LEU A 232 -54.44 -20.72 11.08
C LEU A 232 -55.55 -19.86 10.45
N MET A 233 -55.29 -19.21 9.32
CA MET A 233 -56.29 -18.42 8.59
C MET A 233 -57.46 -19.28 8.10
N ILE A 234 -57.19 -20.47 7.54
CA ILE A 234 -58.24 -21.42 7.14
C ILE A 234 -59.06 -21.86 8.36
N CYS A 235 -58.43 -22.15 9.49
CA CYS A 235 -59.11 -22.51 10.74
C CYS A 235 -59.98 -21.36 11.28
N VAL A 236 -59.50 -20.11 11.25
CA VAL A 236 -60.28 -18.94 11.66
C VAL A 236 -61.45 -18.69 10.69
N CYS A 237 -61.24 -18.78 9.37
CA CYS A 237 -62.30 -18.64 8.38
C CYS A 237 -63.35 -19.75 8.48
N ARG A 238 -62.95 -21.00 8.76
CA ARG A 238 -63.89 -22.11 9.02
C ARG A 238 -64.67 -21.91 10.31
N ARG A 239 -64.03 -21.50 11.41
CA ARG A 239 -64.71 -21.16 12.68
C ARG A 239 -65.67 -19.98 12.51
N ARG A 240 -65.30 -18.92 11.78
CA ARG A 240 -66.19 -17.79 11.47
C ARG A 240 -67.39 -18.24 10.64
N ARG A 241 -67.19 -18.98 9.55
CA ARG A 241 -68.29 -19.54 8.74
C ARG A 241 -69.17 -20.53 9.52
N GLN A 242 -68.61 -21.27 10.49
CA GLN A 242 -69.41 -22.12 11.39
C GLN A 242 -70.20 -21.32 12.42
N GLY A 243 -69.66 -20.21 12.95
CA GLY A 243 -70.42 -19.29 13.81
C GLY A 243 -71.52 -18.54 13.05
N GLU A 244 -71.23 -18.08 11.84
CA GLU A 244 -72.16 -17.41 10.92
C GLU A 244 -73.31 -18.34 10.49
N LYS A 245 -72.99 -19.61 10.16
CA LYS A 245 -74.02 -20.65 9.98
C LYS A 245 -74.81 -20.89 11.25
N ARG A 246 -74.16 -21.10 12.39
CA ARG A 246 -74.84 -21.37 13.66
C ARG A 246 -75.78 -20.23 14.09
N LEU A 247 -75.43 -18.98 13.83
CA LEU A 247 -76.32 -17.84 14.09
C LEU A 247 -77.55 -17.88 13.18
N ARG A 248 -77.38 -18.18 11.88
CA ARG A 248 -78.51 -18.41 10.97
C ARG A 248 -79.35 -19.64 11.38
N ASP A 249 -78.72 -20.71 11.83
CA ASP A 249 -79.41 -21.91 12.32
C ASP A 249 -80.22 -21.59 13.60
N GLU A 250 -79.71 -20.72 14.49
CA GLU A 250 -80.41 -20.21 15.68
C GLU A 250 -81.56 -19.22 15.32
N GLU A 251 -81.46 -18.49 14.20
CA GLU A 251 -82.57 -17.68 13.64
C GLU A 251 -83.65 -18.55 12.99
N GLU A 252 -83.27 -19.52 12.15
CA GLU A 252 -84.22 -20.44 11.48
C GLU A 252 -84.90 -21.38 12.49
N LEU A 253 -84.25 -21.80 13.58
CA LEU A 253 -84.89 -22.49 14.71
C LEU A 253 -85.95 -21.64 15.41
N ARG A 254 -85.72 -20.33 15.57
CA ARG A 254 -86.72 -19.40 16.12
C ARG A 254 -87.91 -19.22 15.19
N LEU A 255 -87.68 -19.21 13.87
CA LEU A 255 -88.75 -19.13 12.87
C LEU A 255 -89.56 -20.43 12.78
N ALA A 256 -88.89 -21.59 12.86
CA ALA A 256 -89.53 -22.91 12.87
C ALA A 256 -90.45 -23.10 14.10
N ASN A 257 -90.02 -22.65 15.29
CA ASN A 257 -90.82 -22.75 16.52
C ASN A 257 -92.08 -21.86 16.50
N LEU A 258 -92.12 -20.81 15.67
CA LEU A 258 -93.34 -20.03 15.40
C LEU A 258 -94.29 -20.70 14.40
N THR A 259 -93.83 -21.74 13.69
CA THR A 259 -94.57 -22.39 12.59
C THR A 259 -95.04 -23.81 12.96
N GLN A 260 -94.63 -24.37 14.11
CA GLN A 260 -94.82 -25.78 14.46
C GLN A 260 -96.21 -26.13 15.04
N GLN A 261 -97.28 -25.79 14.31
CA GLN A 261 -98.66 -26.24 14.59
C GLN A 261 -99.27 -27.00 13.40
N HIS A 262 -98.65 -28.12 12.97
CA HIS A 262 -99.29 -29.40 12.60
C HIS A 262 -98.28 -30.44 12.06
N PRO A 263 -98.33 -31.72 12.50
CA PRO A 263 -97.57 -32.85 11.93
C PRO A 263 -98.51 -34.01 11.46
N PRO A 264 -98.03 -35.23 11.09
CA PRO A 264 -97.19 -35.54 9.91
C PRO A 264 -97.60 -36.83 9.14
N ALA A 265 -97.00 -37.13 7.98
CA ALA A 265 -96.99 -38.47 7.34
C ALA A 265 -95.96 -38.58 6.18
N HIS A 266 -95.50 -39.75 5.70
CA HIS A 266 -94.94 -40.95 6.39
C HIS A 266 -94.29 -41.93 5.35
N HIS A 267 -93.24 -42.69 5.73
CA HIS A 267 -92.59 -43.83 4.99
C HIS A 267 -91.80 -43.52 3.69
N GLY A 268 -90.82 -44.32 3.23
CA GLY A 268 -90.21 -45.55 3.78
C GLY A 268 -88.97 -46.09 3.00
N HIS A 269 -88.18 -46.97 3.63
CA HIS A 269 -87.02 -47.74 3.09
C HIS A 269 -87.46 -49.20 2.72
N PRO A 270 -86.62 -50.18 2.26
CA PRO A 270 -85.14 -50.29 2.14
C PRO A 270 -84.70 -50.65 0.67
N ALA A 271 -83.66 -51.43 0.27
CA ALA A 271 -82.72 -52.37 0.91
C ALA A 271 -81.41 -52.66 0.11
N HIS A 272 -80.62 -53.63 0.58
CA HIS A 272 -79.39 -54.24 0.02
C HIS A 272 -79.44 -55.76 0.31
N PRO A 273 -78.60 -56.66 -0.28
CA PRO A 273 -77.61 -57.36 0.59
C PRO A 273 -76.35 -58.06 -0.04
N LYS A 274 -75.29 -58.21 0.80
CA LYS A 274 -74.34 -59.37 0.98
C LYS A 274 -73.39 -59.80 -0.18
N GLY A 275 -72.19 -60.37 0.09
CA GLY A 275 -71.53 -60.67 1.39
C GLY A 275 -70.08 -61.24 1.33
N HIS A 276 -69.45 -61.36 2.52
CA HIS A 276 -68.07 -61.77 2.92
C HIS A 276 -67.69 -63.27 2.68
N PRO A 277 -66.52 -63.86 3.13
CA PRO A 277 -65.32 -63.38 3.88
C PRO A 277 -63.95 -63.77 3.21
N GLY A 278 -62.74 -63.67 3.80
CA GLY A 278 -62.21 -63.04 5.04
C GLY A 278 -61.08 -63.83 5.76
N HIS A 279 -60.18 -63.13 6.50
CA HIS A 279 -59.08 -63.65 7.38
C HIS A 279 -57.87 -64.31 6.67
N TYR A 280 -56.61 -64.36 7.14
CA TYR A 280 -55.87 -64.11 8.42
C TYR A 280 -54.42 -63.65 8.07
N ALA A 281 -53.44 -63.23 8.91
CA ALA A 281 -53.28 -62.91 10.35
C ALA A 281 -52.00 -62.03 10.58
N HIS A 282 -51.61 -61.78 11.83
CA HIS A 282 -50.36 -61.14 12.35
C HIS A 282 -49.80 -62.01 13.51
N PRO A 283 -48.56 -61.86 14.07
CA PRO A 283 -47.88 -60.62 14.49
C PRO A 283 -46.35 -60.63 14.14
N HIS A 284 -45.32 -60.14 14.86
CA HIS A 284 -45.15 -59.44 16.15
C HIS A 284 -43.79 -58.68 16.24
N SER A 285 -43.75 -57.49 16.84
CA SER A 285 -42.62 -56.95 17.63
C SER A 285 -43.10 -55.79 18.52
N VAL A 286 -42.32 -55.38 19.55
CA VAL A 286 -42.75 -54.47 20.63
C VAL A 286 -41.68 -53.43 20.94
N GLY A 287 -42.07 -52.18 21.21
CA GLY A 287 -41.20 -51.10 21.71
C GLY A 287 -41.96 -49.86 22.19
N GLN A 288 -41.78 -49.48 23.45
CA GLN A 288 -42.26 -48.23 24.07
C GLN A 288 -41.31 -47.07 23.73
N GLY A 289 -41.58 -45.77 23.93
CA GLY A 289 -42.73 -45.07 24.56
C GLY A 289 -42.25 -44.06 25.63
N GLN A 290 -42.89 -42.88 25.72
CA GLN A 290 -42.58 -41.74 26.65
C GLN A 290 -41.29 -40.94 26.33
N GLY A 291 -41.14 -39.65 26.70
CA GLY A 291 -42.11 -38.67 27.20
C GLY A 291 -41.52 -37.35 27.79
N ASN A 292 -41.96 -36.19 27.26
CA ASN A 292 -42.11 -34.83 27.85
C ASN A 292 -41.11 -34.19 28.87
N ALA A 293 -40.45 -33.07 28.46
CA ALA A 293 -40.33 -31.68 29.04
C ALA A 293 -40.28 -31.39 30.59
N PRO A 294 -40.01 -30.15 31.11
CA PRO A 294 -39.69 -28.85 30.48
C PRO A 294 -38.55 -27.95 31.11
N ALA A 295 -38.19 -26.88 30.37
CA ALA A 295 -37.59 -25.55 30.65
C ALA A 295 -37.04 -25.06 32.03
N LEU A 296 -35.97 -24.22 32.00
CA LEU A 296 -35.84 -22.86 32.62
C LEU A 296 -34.60 -22.07 32.01
N PRO A 297 -34.16 -20.84 32.43
CA PRO A 297 -33.71 -19.82 31.47
C PRO A 297 -32.26 -19.28 31.62
N LYS A 298 -31.90 -18.32 30.76
CA LYS A 298 -30.55 -17.77 30.51
C LYS A 298 -30.24 -16.46 31.27
N PRO A 299 -29.04 -16.37 31.88
CA PRO A 299 -28.17 -15.18 31.76
C PRO A 299 -26.70 -15.58 31.54
N ARG A 300 -25.70 -14.73 31.23
CA ARG A 300 -25.60 -13.41 30.55
C ARG A 300 -24.14 -13.34 30.04
N ALA A 301 -23.83 -12.47 29.07
CA ALA A 301 -22.48 -12.38 28.49
C ALA A 301 -21.39 -11.97 29.52
N GLN A 302 -20.17 -12.49 29.32
CA GLN A 302 -18.94 -11.97 29.94
C GLN A 302 -17.98 -11.45 28.86
N SER A 303 -17.18 -10.45 29.22
CA SER A 303 -16.29 -9.70 28.33
C SER A 303 -14.90 -10.32 28.20
N ARG A 304 -14.34 -10.26 26.98
CA ARG A 304 -12.96 -10.64 26.65
C ARG A 304 -11.93 -9.81 27.44
N PRO A 305 -10.97 -10.43 28.16
CA PRO A 305 -9.82 -9.71 28.71
C PRO A 305 -8.95 -9.11 27.60
N ARG A 306 -8.40 -7.91 27.84
CA ARG A 306 -7.41 -7.26 26.97
C ARG A 306 -6.00 -7.79 27.30
N PRO A 307 -5.13 -8.07 26.32
CA PRO A 307 -3.73 -8.39 26.59
C PRO A 307 -2.97 -7.25 27.31
N PRO A 308 -1.94 -7.53 28.12
CA PRO A 308 -1.10 -6.49 28.72
C PRO A 308 -0.41 -5.61 27.68
N GLN A 309 -0.12 -4.36 28.05
CA GLN A 309 0.83 -3.52 27.31
C GLN A 309 2.26 -3.87 27.74
N PRO A 310 3.27 -3.80 26.85
CA PRO A 310 4.67 -3.92 27.24
C PRO A 310 5.10 -2.73 28.12
N PRO A 311 6.16 -2.87 28.93
CA PRO A 311 6.73 -1.76 29.70
C PRO A 311 7.21 -0.63 28.79
N MET A 312 7.26 0.59 29.33
CA MET A 312 8.02 1.69 28.74
C MET A 312 9.49 1.56 29.19
N GLU A 313 10.43 1.87 28.31
CA GLU A 313 11.80 2.18 28.73
C GLU A 313 11.82 3.62 29.26
N ASP A 314 12.45 3.84 30.43
CA ASP A 314 12.56 5.16 31.02
C ASP A 314 13.66 5.98 30.31
N ASP A 315 13.27 6.95 29.48
CA ASP A 315 14.18 7.89 28.82
C ASP A 315 14.99 8.71 29.85
N GLU A 316 16.33 8.62 29.79
CA GLU A 316 17.22 9.40 30.66
C GLU A 316 17.11 10.91 30.33
N PRO A 317 16.82 11.80 31.32
CA PRO A 317 16.59 13.20 31.05
C PRO A 317 17.89 13.94 30.68
N PRO A 318 17.89 14.81 29.64
CA PRO A 318 19.11 15.44 29.13
C PRO A 318 19.80 16.35 30.16
N PRO A 319 21.14 16.44 30.13
CA PRO A 319 21.93 17.13 31.16
C PRO A 319 21.63 18.63 31.25
N ARG A 320 21.49 19.13 32.48
CA ARG A 320 21.17 20.54 32.74
C ARG A 320 22.29 21.50 32.31
N PRO A 321 21.98 22.72 31.81
CA PRO A 321 22.99 23.71 31.43
C PRO A 321 23.92 24.10 32.59
N GLN A 322 25.23 24.15 32.33
CA GLN A 322 26.20 24.62 33.32
C GLN A 322 26.17 26.16 33.49
N PRO A 323 26.49 26.70 34.68
CA PRO A 323 26.52 28.15 34.91
C PRO A 323 27.52 28.89 34.01
N ARG A 324 27.06 29.97 33.38
CA ARG A 324 27.86 30.85 32.50
C ARG A 324 28.97 31.54 33.29
N LYS A 325 30.23 31.14 33.06
CA LYS A 325 31.42 31.84 33.60
C LYS A 325 31.40 33.31 33.17
N LYS A 326 31.56 34.24 34.11
CA LYS A 326 31.70 35.67 33.82
C LYS A 326 33.07 35.94 33.18
N ALA A 327 33.11 36.80 32.16
CA ALA A 327 34.37 37.28 31.60
C ALA A 327 35.07 38.25 32.58
N PRO A 328 36.42 38.32 32.58
CA PRO A 328 37.15 39.35 33.31
C PRO A 328 36.76 40.77 32.84
N ARG A 329 36.81 41.75 33.75
CA ARG A 329 36.75 43.17 33.36
C ARG A 329 38.07 43.56 32.68
N PRO A 330 38.05 44.43 31.65
CA PRO A 330 39.27 45.10 31.20
C PRO A 330 39.78 46.03 32.33
N GLN A 331 41.09 46.04 32.55
CA GLN A 331 41.74 47.13 33.29
C GLN A 331 41.75 48.40 32.42
N ARG A 332 41.91 49.55 33.07
CA ARG A 332 41.91 50.87 32.42
C ARG A 332 43.15 51.63 32.88
N ASN A 333 43.85 52.20 31.89
CA ASN A 333 45.19 52.82 31.95
C ASN A 333 46.29 51.77 32.16
#